data_AF-A0A136LTK1-F1
#
_entry.id   AF-A0A136LTK1-F1
#
_cell.length_a   1.000
_cell.length_b   1.000
_cell.length_c   1.000
_cell.angle_alpha   90.00
_cell.angle_beta   90.00
_cell.angle_gamma   90.00
#
_symmetry.space_group_name_H-M   'P 1'
#
loop_
_entity.id
_entity.type
_entity.pdbx_description
1 polymer ?
#
loop_
_entity_poly.entity_id
_entity_poly.type
_entity_poly.pdbx_seq_one_letter_code
_entity_poly.pdbx_strand_id
1 'polypeptide(L)'
;MKNSWFVVLIVIACSGNNISGQFSPGLEQGVVDLKLEEASGLVASVAHPGYFWAHNDSGNSAELFLIDSNAQIAATLLLANVPNRDWEDITLGAGPEAGKNYLYVGDIGDNRAQFPYKIIYRLEEPAQIESGVINQFDTLYVQLSDGVRDSETLMVDPISSDMFIVSKREDSVRLYQFANTWKSGDTLTAEMKIKIPYFNTVSADISLMVVKYC
;
A
#
# COMPACT_ATOMS: atom_id res chain seq x y z
N MET A 1 47.21 33.86 -44.62
CA MET A 1 45.76 33.96 -44.33
C MET A 1 45.30 32.59 -43.85
N LYS A 2 45.04 32.42 -42.55
CA LYS A 2 44.54 31.16 -41.97
C LYS A 2 43.09 31.41 -41.57
N ASN A 3 42.15 30.73 -42.23
CA ASN A 3 40.73 30.83 -41.90
C ASN A 3 40.43 29.90 -40.73
N SER A 4 40.18 30.47 -39.55
CA SER A 4 39.61 29.72 -38.42
C SER A 4 38.10 29.64 -38.59
N TRP A 5 37.57 28.42 -38.59
CA TRP A 5 36.14 28.16 -38.60
C TRP A 5 35.69 27.94 -37.15
N PHE A 6 34.77 28.77 -36.66
CA PHE A 6 34.09 28.52 -35.39
C PHE A 6 32.83 27.70 -35.67
N VAL A 7 32.75 26.51 -35.09
CA VAL A 7 31.51 25.72 -35.03
C VAL A 7 30.81 26.11 -33.74
N VAL A 8 29.63 26.73 -33.84
CA VAL A 8 28.76 26.99 -32.71
C VAL A 8 27.76 25.84 -32.62
N LEU A 9 27.87 25.03 -31.57
CA LEU A 9 26.88 24.01 -31.24
C LEU A 9 25.80 24.63 -30.36
N ILE A 10 24.60 24.85 -30.89
CA ILE A 10 23.45 25.29 -30.09
C ILE A 10 22.72 24.03 -29.62
N VAL A 11 22.84 23.70 -28.34
CA VAL A 11 22.03 22.66 -27.69
C VAL A 11 20.74 23.32 -27.23
N ILE A 12 19.67 23.14 -27.99
CA ILE A 12 18.32 23.49 -27.55
C ILE A 12 17.85 22.35 -26.66
N ALA A 13 17.97 22.52 -25.34
CA ALA A 13 17.29 21.64 -24.39
C ALA A 13 15.80 21.98 -24.42
N CYS A 14 14.98 21.10 -24.97
CA CYS A 14 13.54 21.14 -24.76
C CYS A 14 13.27 20.86 -23.28
N SER A 15 13.08 21.91 -22.47
CA SER A 15 12.46 21.79 -21.15
C SER A 15 10.96 21.59 -21.33
N GLY A 16 10.57 20.39 -21.77
CA GLY A 16 9.18 19.97 -21.71
C GLY A 16 8.86 19.59 -20.27
N ASN A 17 8.20 20.48 -19.52
CA ASN A 17 7.43 20.09 -18.34
C ASN A 17 6.24 19.26 -18.82
N ASN A 18 6.49 18.03 -19.27
CA ASN A 18 5.46 17.06 -19.55
C ASN A 18 5.03 16.48 -18.19
N ILE A 19 4.18 17.22 -17.47
CA ILE A 19 3.27 16.56 -16.54
C ILE A 19 2.44 15.64 -17.45
N SER A 20 2.56 14.32 -17.27
CA SER A 20 1.83 13.37 -18.09
C SER A 20 0.34 13.66 -17.97
N GLY A 21 -0.29 14.14 -19.05
CA GLY A 21 -1.75 14.30 -19.15
C GLY A 21 -2.51 12.97 -19.20
N GLN A 22 -1.93 11.89 -18.64
CA GLN A 22 -2.54 10.57 -18.58
C GLN A 22 -3.66 10.49 -17.53
N PHE A 23 -3.66 11.40 -16.55
CA PHE A 23 -4.67 11.48 -15.50
C PHE A 23 -5.35 12.84 -15.52
N SER A 24 -6.65 12.85 -15.21
CA SER A 24 -7.36 14.09 -14.90
C SER A 24 -6.80 14.71 -13.61
N PRO A 25 -6.99 16.01 -13.38
CA PRO A 25 -6.75 16.59 -12.07
C PRO A 25 -7.50 15.84 -10.98
N GLY A 26 -6.93 15.80 -9.77
CA GLY A 26 -7.64 15.32 -8.60
C GLY A 26 -8.91 16.13 -8.36
N LEU A 27 -9.97 15.46 -7.92
CA LEU A 27 -11.23 16.08 -7.51
C LEU A 27 -11.35 15.99 -6.00
N GLU A 28 -11.51 17.13 -5.35
CA GLU A 28 -11.85 17.19 -3.92
C GLU A 28 -13.27 16.67 -3.73
N GLN A 29 -13.41 15.55 -3.00
CA GLN A 29 -14.71 14.92 -2.74
C GLN A 29 -15.30 15.26 -1.37
N GLY A 30 -14.48 15.75 -0.44
CA GLY A 30 -14.88 16.06 0.92
C GLY A 30 -13.72 16.12 1.90
N VAL A 31 -14.07 16.25 3.18
CA VAL A 31 -13.12 16.24 4.30
C VAL A 31 -13.50 15.08 5.20
N VAL A 32 -12.53 14.20 5.48
CA VAL A 32 -12.74 13.08 6.40
C VAL A 32 -12.76 13.60 7.85
N ASP A 33 -13.57 12.97 8.70
CA ASP A 33 -13.59 13.20 10.15
C ASP A 33 -12.18 13.03 10.77
N LEU A 34 -11.86 13.82 11.80
CA LEU A 34 -10.55 13.80 12.49
C LEU A 34 -10.21 12.46 13.15
N LYS A 35 -11.18 11.54 13.27
CA LYS A 35 -10.87 10.15 13.64
C LYS A 35 -9.92 9.45 12.67
N LEU A 36 -9.85 9.89 11.40
CA LEU A 36 -8.89 9.43 10.40
C LEU A 36 -7.97 10.61 9.98
N GLU A 37 -7.25 11.18 10.94
CA GLU A 37 -6.38 12.35 10.71
C GLU A 37 -5.00 12.01 10.12
N GLU A 38 -4.51 10.78 10.31
CA GLU A 38 -3.19 10.31 9.89
C GLU A 38 -3.31 9.12 8.93
N ALA A 39 -4.20 9.22 7.94
CA ALA A 39 -4.44 8.15 6.98
C ALA A 39 -3.14 7.71 6.27
N SER A 40 -2.71 6.47 6.46
CA SER A 40 -1.49 5.93 5.81
C SER A 40 -1.80 4.96 4.66
N GLY A 41 -2.91 4.21 4.78
CA GLY A 41 -3.36 3.26 3.75
C GLY A 41 -4.78 3.54 3.25
N LEU A 42 -5.05 3.21 1.99
CA LEU A 42 -6.39 3.27 1.39
C LEU A 42 -6.58 2.18 0.33
N VAL A 43 -7.66 1.40 0.42
CA VAL A 43 -8.04 0.42 -0.61
C VAL A 43 -9.53 0.46 -0.93
N ALA A 44 -9.89 0.34 -2.20
CA ALA A 44 -11.29 0.25 -2.61
C ALA A 44 -11.93 -1.06 -2.13
N SER A 45 -13.11 -0.95 -1.53
CA SER A 45 -13.87 -2.11 -1.07
C SER A 45 -14.42 -2.90 -2.26
N VAL A 46 -14.35 -4.24 -2.18
CA VAL A 46 -14.99 -5.12 -3.16
C VAL A 46 -16.40 -5.49 -2.72
N ALA A 47 -16.61 -5.72 -1.41
CA ALA A 47 -17.93 -5.98 -0.84
C ALA A 47 -18.89 -4.77 -0.93
N HIS A 48 -18.35 -3.55 -0.93
CA HIS A 48 -19.11 -2.30 -0.87
C HIS A 48 -18.65 -1.30 -1.95
N PRO A 49 -19.19 -1.41 -3.19
CA PRO A 49 -18.85 -0.48 -4.25
C PRO A 49 -19.11 0.99 -3.87
N GLY A 50 -18.12 1.86 -4.10
CA GLY A 50 -18.16 3.28 -3.73
C GLY A 50 -17.62 3.58 -2.32
N TYR A 51 -17.16 2.55 -1.60
CA TYR A 51 -16.50 2.69 -0.30
C TYR A 51 -15.02 2.27 -0.37
N PHE A 52 -14.26 2.75 0.61
CA PHE A 52 -12.82 2.52 0.73
C PHE A 52 -12.47 2.21 2.19
N TRP A 53 -11.59 1.23 2.40
CA TRP A 53 -11.00 0.94 3.69
C TRP A 53 -9.73 1.76 3.89
N ALA A 54 -9.58 2.37 5.06
CA ALA A 54 -8.40 3.14 5.44
C ALA A 54 -8.04 2.89 6.91
N HIS A 55 -6.86 3.34 7.33
CA HIS A 55 -6.46 3.38 8.74
C HIS A 55 -5.45 4.49 8.99
N ASN A 56 -5.29 4.85 10.26
CA ASN A 56 -4.25 5.80 10.67
C ASN A 56 -2.88 5.11 10.81
N ASP A 57 -1.83 5.92 10.77
CA ASP A 57 -0.44 5.59 11.11
C ASP A 57 -0.24 5.35 12.64
N SER A 58 0.99 5.03 13.03
CA SER A 58 1.48 4.79 14.40
C SER A 58 0.98 5.80 15.44
N GLY A 59 0.87 5.33 16.67
CA GLY A 59 0.39 6.16 17.80
C GLY A 59 -1.13 6.24 17.92
N ASN A 60 -1.86 5.76 16.92
CA ASN A 60 -3.33 5.66 16.91
C ASN A 60 -3.82 4.27 17.37
N SER A 61 -5.14 4.11 17.48
CA SER A 61 -5.76 2.79 17.69
C SER A 61 -5.63 1.90 16.46
N ALA A 62 -5.67 0.58 16.66
CA ALA A 62 -5.68 -0.43 15.59
C ALA A 62 -7.06 -0.52 14.91
N GLU A 63 -7.47 0.56 14.23
CA GLU A 63 -8.80 0.73 13.66
C GLU A 63 -8.76 0.79 12.13
N LEU A 64 -9.71 0.09 11.49
CA LEU A 64 -10.02 0.23 10.07
C LEU A 64 -11.29 1.07 9.93
N PHE A 65 -11.25 2.05 9.03
CA PHE A 65 -12.36 2.94 8.73
C PHE A 65 -12.88 2.62 7.33
N LEU A 66 -14.18 2.35 7.21
CA LEU A 66 -14.85 2.32 5.92
C LEU A 66 -15.36 3.72 5.62
N ILE A 67 -14.83 4.37 4.60
CA ILE A 67 -15.26 5.69 4.14
C ILE A 67 -16.01 5.59 2.80
N ASP A 68 -17.03 6.43 2.61
CA ASP A 68 -17.72 6.54 1.32
C ASP A 68 -16.99 7.48 0.34
N SER A 69 -17.48 7.57 -0.89
CA SER A 69 -16.93 8.46 -1.92
C SER A 69 -17.05 9.95 -1.60
N ASN A 70 -17.77 10.34 -0.55
CA ASN A 70 -17.90 11.71 -0.05
C ASN A 70 -17.08 11.94 1.24
N ALA A 71 -16.10 11.06 1.51
CA ALA A 71 -15.22 11.10 2.67
C ALA A 71 -15.94 10.93 4.03
N GLN A 72 -17.14 10.33 4.05
CA GLN A 72 -17.87 10.08 5.30
C GLN A 72 -17.55 8.69 5.85
N ILE A 73 -17.26 8.60 7.16
CA ILE A 73 -17.04 7.32 7.85
C ILE A 73 -18.38 6.60 8.00
N ALA A 74 -18.51 5.44 7.36
CA ALA A 74 -19.69 4.59 7.41
C ALA A 74 -19.58 3.49 8.47
N ALA A 75 -18.37 2.97 8.72
CA ALA A 75 -18.10 1.99 9.77
C ALA A 75 -16.67 2.11 10.31
N THR A 76 -16.48 1.66 11.55
CA THR A 76 -15.16 1.54 12.18
C THR A 76 -15.00 0.17 12.80
N LEU A 77 -13.91 -0.51 12.46
CA LEU A 77 -13.58 -1.85 12.95
C LEU A 77 -12.31 -1.77 13.79
N LEU A 78 -12.42 -2.10 15.07
CA LEU A 78 -11.27 -2.22 15.97
C LEU A 78 -10.70 -3.64 15.91
N LEU A 79 -9.43 -3.80 15.52
CA LEU A 79 -8.74 -5.08 15.65
C LEU A 79 -8.31 -5.28 17.11
N ALA A 80 -8.85 -6.32 17.75
CA ALA A 80 -8.64 -6.55 19.17
C ALA A 80 -7.23 -7.08 19.47
N ASN A 81 -6.69 -6.68 20.62
CA ASN A 81 -5.44 -7.20 21.20
C ASN A 81 -4.18 -7.02 20.33
N VAL A 82 -4.19 -6.07 19.39
CA VAL A 82 -3.01 -5.67 18.62
C VAL A 82 -2.81 -4.16 18.75
N PRO A 83 -1.57 -3.69 18.95
CA PRO A 83 -1.27 -2.28 18.84
C PRO A 83 -1.13 -1.87 17.36
N ASN A 84 -1.37 -0.59 17.07
CA ASN A 84 -0.84 0.03 15.87
C ASN A 84 0.62 0.46 16.16
N ARG A 85 1.57 -0.41 15.85
CA ARG A 85 3.00 -0.13 16.07
C ARG A 85 3.53 0.87 15.03
N ASP A 86 3.34 0.55 13.75
CA ASP A 86 3.71 1.37 12.58
C ASP A 86 2.91 0.85 11.37
N TRP A 87 1.58 1.01 11.43
CA TRP A 87 0.68 0.58 10.36
C TRP A 87 0.78 1.53 9.18
N GLU A 88 1.13 1.00 8.02
CA GLU A 88 1.31 1.81 6.80
C GLU A 88 0.26 1.49 5.76
N ASP A 89 0.46 0.46 4.95
CA ASP A 89 -0.41 0.25 3.79
C ASP A 89 -1.49 -0.80 4.06
N ILE A 90 -2.58 -0.68 3.31
CA ILE A 90 -3.67 -1.66 3.28
C ILE A 90 -3.97 -2.04 1.84
N THR A 91 -4.13 -3.34 1.60
CA THR A 91 -4.50 -3.87 0.29
C THR A 91 -5.60 -4.91 0.44
N LEU A 92 -6.27 -5.23 -0.66
CA LEU A 92 -7.34 -6.20 -0.72
C LEU A 92 -7.02 -7.23 -1.79
N GLY A 93 -7.24 -8.51 -1.50
CA GLY A 93 -7.01 -9.57 -2.48
C GLY A 93 -7.61 -10.90 -2.10
N ALA A 94 -7.34 -11.91 -2.94
CA ALA A 94 -7.68 -13.30 -2.65
C ALA A 94 -6.98 -13.77 -1.37
N GLY A 95 -7.51 -14.79 -0.72
CA GLY A 95 -6.92 -15.38 0.48
C GLY A 95 -7.17 -16.88 0.55
N PRO A 96 -7.19 -17.48 1.76
CA PRO A 96 -7.20 -18.92 1.94
C PRO A 96 -8.47 -19.60 1.42
N GLU A 97 -9.60 -18.91 1.43
CA GLU A 97 -10.86 -19.43 0.88
C GLU A 97 -11.15 -18.80 -0.49
N ALA A 98 -11.36 -19.65 -1.48
CA ALA A 98 -11.70 -19.23 -2.83
C ALA A 98 -13.05 -18.49 -2.88
N GLY A 99 -13.09 -17.38 -3.63
CA GLY A 99 -14.30 -16.58 -3.82
C GLY A 99 -14.57 -15.55 -2.72
N LYS A 100 -13.72 -15.48 -1.69
CA LYS A 100 -13.74 -14.44 -0.66
C LYS A 100 -12.63 -13.43 -0.88
N ASN A 101 -12.86 -12.21 -0.41
CA ASN A 101 -11.88 -11.14 -0.40
C ASN A 101 -11.37 -10.91 1.02
N TYR A 102 -10.10 -10.57 1.11
CA TYR A 102 -9.43 -10.36 2.38
C TYR A 102 -8.73 -9.01 2.36
N LEU A 103 -8.87 -8.29 3.47
CA LEU A 103 -8.07 -7.11 3.78
C LEU A 103 -6.74 -7.58 4.35
N TYR A 104 -5.66 -6.97 3.88
CA TYR A 104 -4.29 -7.16 4.35
C TYR A 104 -3.77 -5.83 4.87
N VAL A 105 -3.54 -5.75 6.18
CA VAL A 105 -3.09 -4.53 6.85
C VAL A 105 -1.63 -4.69 7.23
N GLY A 106 -0.79 -3.78 6.77
CA GLY A 106 0.65 -3.83 6.99
C GLY A 106 1.09 -3.04 8.21
N ASP A 107 1.45 -3.72 9.30
CA ASP A 107 2.29 -3.15 10.35
C ASP A 107 3.75 -3.32 9.93
N ILE A 108 4.16 -2.43 9.02
CA ILE A 108 5.39 -2.55 8.22
C ILE A 108 6.31 -1.34 8.30
N GLY A 109 5.86 -0.21 8.84
CA GLY A 109 6.71 0.93 9.13
C GLY A 109 7.85 0.53 10.06
N ASP A 110 9.01 1.15 9.87
CA ASP A 110 10.16 1.04 10.75
C ASP A 110 11.19 2.14 10.46
N ASN A 111 10.86 3.38 10.80
CA ASN A 111 11.70 4.55 10.57
C ASN A 111 13.15 4.41 11.09
N ARG A 112 13.40 3.50 12.05
CA ARG A 112 14.71 3.25 12.68
C ARG A 112 15.37 1.94 12.23
N ALA A 113 14.74 1.19 11.32
CA ALA A 113 15.21 -0.11 10.85
C ALA A 113 15.61 -1.07 11.99
N GLN A 114 14.77 -1.18 13.03
CA GLN A 114 15.04 -1.93 14.26
C GLN A 114 14.22 -3.23 14.40
N PHE A 115 13.15 -3.41 13.64
CA PHE A 115 12.25 -4.56 13.78
C PHE A 115 12.65 -5.71 12.82
N PRO A 116 12.93 -6.92 13.33
CA PRO A 116 13.35 -8.04 12.49
C PRO A 116 12.27 -8.54 11.53
N TYR A 117 11.01 -8.22 11.81
CA TYR A 117 9.86 -8.67 11.04
C TYR A 117 8.91 -7.52 10.73
N LYS A 118 8.39 -7.54 9.51
CA LYS A 118 7.16 -6.88 9.10
C LYS A 118 5.99 -7.75 9.49
N ILE A 119 4.89 -7.15 9.94
CA ILE A 119 3.69 -7.89 10.37
C ILE A 119 2.56 -7.57 9.41
N ILE A 120 1.84 -8.60 8.96
CA ILE A 120 0.67 -8.45 8.11
C ILE A 120 -0.52 -9.10 8.82
N TYR A 121 -1.57 -8.32 9.02
CA TYR A 121 -2.86 -8.83 9.51
C TYR A 121 -3.77 -9.13 8.33
N ARG A 122 -4.45 -10.28 8.35
CA ARG A 122 -5.43 -10.66 7.33
C ARG A 122 -6.79 -10.95 7.95
N LEU A 123 -7.83 -10.30 7.45
CA LEU A 123 -9.22 -10.56 7.81
C LEU A 123 -10.08 -10.64 6.56
N GLU A 124 -11.13 -11.46 6.59
CA GLU A 124 -12.14 -11.45 5.54
C GLU A 124 -12.81 -10.07 5.48
N GLU A 125 -12.99 -9.54 4.28
CA GLU A 125 -13.70 -8.27 4.11
C GLU A 125 -15.16 -8.44 4.60
N PRO A 126 -15.63 -7.63 5.56
CA PRO A 126 -16.98 -7.78 6.07
C PRO A 126 -18.05 -7.60 5.00
N ALA A 127 -19.07 -8.46 5.02
CA ALA A 127 -20.17 -8.40 4.07
C ALA A 127 -21.25 -7.36 4.44
N GLN A 128 -21.19 -6.77 5.63
CA GLN A 128 -22.13 -5.78 6.13
C GLN A 128 -21.37 -4.55 6.63
N ILE A 129 -21.98 -3.38 6.43
CA ILE A 129 -21.44 -2.11 6.92
C ILE A 129 -21.90 -1.90 8.35
N GLU A 130 -21.11 -2.41 9.29
CA GLU A 130 -21.37 -2.29 10.73
C GLU A 130 -20.06 -2.03 11.48
N SER A 131 -20.09 -1.11 12.45
CA SER A 131 -18.96 -0.89 13.35
C SER A 131 -18.86 -2.02 14.38
N GLY A 132 -17.65 -2.37 14.78
CA GLY A 132 -17.47 -3.48 15.72
C GLY A 132 -16.03 -3.76 16.11
N VAL A 133 -15.85 -4.86 16.83
CA VAL A 133 -14.54 -5.36 17.27
C VAL A 133 -14.25 -6.67 16.57
N ILE A 134 -13.15 -6.72 15.81
CA ILE A 134 -12.67 -7.91 15.12
C ILE A 134 -11.72 -8.66 16.05
N ASN A 135 -12.15 -9.84 16.49
CA ASN A 135 -11.37 -10.71 17.38
C ASN A 135 -10.72 -11.89 16.65
N GLN A 136 -11.02 -12.07 15.36
CA GLN A 136 -10.52 -13.17 14.54
C GLN A 136 -9.91 -12.60 13.27
N PHE A 137 -8.60 -12.74 13.16
CA PHE A 137 -7.80 -12.37 12.00
C PHE A 137 -6.51 -13.20 12.03
N ASP A 138 -5.91 -13.42 10.87
CA ASP A 138 -4.63 -14.10 10.75
C ASP A 138 -3.48 -13.10 10.91
N THR A 139 -2.33 -13.58 11.37
CA THR A 139 -1.09 -12.78 11.47
C THR A 139 0.04 -13.49 10.74
N LEU A 140 0.76 -12.76 9.89
CA LEU A 140 1.97 -13.21 9.22
C LEU A 140 3.17 -12.37 9.67
N TYR A 141 4.31 -13.02 9.88
CA TYR A 141 5.59 -12.35 10.08
C TYR A 141 6.43 -12.48 8.80
N VAL A 142 7.01 -11.37 8.34
CA VAL A 142 7.82 -11.33 7.11
C VAL A 142 9.20 -10.76 7.40
N GLN A 143 10.23 -11.54 7.15
CA GLN A 143 11.62 -11.10 7.17
C GLN A 143 12.04 -10.66 5.77
N LEU A 144 12.70 -9.51 5.65
CA LEU A 144 13.25 -9.06 4.36
C LEU A 144 14.61 -9.72 4.09
N SER A 145 14.82 -10.27 2.89
CA SER A 145 15.97 -11.16 2.61
C SER A 145 17.34 -10.49 2.68
N ASP A 146 17.43 -9.17 2.55
CA ASP A 146 18.68 -8.40 2.62
C ASP A 146 18.78 -7.49 3.86
N GLY A 147 17.96 -7.72 4.90
CA GLY A 147 18.05 -7.03 6.20
C GLY A 147 16.88 -6.09 6.52
N VAL A 148 16.85 -5.57 7.76
CA VAL A 148 15.79 -4.70 8.26
C VAL A 148 15.84 -3.32 7.59
N ARG A 149 14.67 -2.75 7.27
CA ARG A 149 14.50 -1.39 6.74
C ARG A 149 13.08 -0.90 6.96
N ASP A 150 12.90 0.41 6.83
CA ASP A 150 11.61 1.07 6.78
C ASP A 150 10.81 0.66 5.52
N SER A 151 9.52 0.39 5.65
CA SER A 151 8.66 -0.06 4.54
C SER A 151 7.27 0.52 4.70
N GLU A 152 6.67 0.95 3.59
CA GLU A 152 5.44 1.76 3.61
C GLU A 152 4.39 1.27 2.62
N THR A 153 4.70 0.19 1.90
CA THR A 153 3.86 -0.23 0.79
C THR A 153 3.65 -1.72 0.85
N LEU A 154 2.40 -2.14 0.72
CA LEU A 154 1.97 -3.53 0.69
C LEU A 154 1.01 -3.72 -0.48
N MET A 155 1.33 -4.64 -1.38
CA MET A 155 0.48 -4.94 -2.53
C MET A 155 0.23 -6.45 -2.64
N VAL A 156 -0.91 -6.80 -3.22
CA VAL A 156 -1.22 -8.16 -3.68
C VAL A 156 -1.44 -8.14 -5.18
N ASP A 157 -0.72 -8.97 -5.93
CA ASP A 157 -1.00 -9.14 -7.37
C ASP A 157 -2.28 -9.99 -7.54
N PRO A 158 -3.34 -9.46 -8.17
CA PRO A 158 -4.61 -10.17 -8.33
C PRO A 158 -4.52 -11.38 -9.29
N ILE A 159 -3.44 -11.51 -10.07
CA ILE A 159 -3.26 -12.63 -11.01
C ILE A 159 -2.49 -13.77 -10.35
N SER A 160 -1.28 -13.50 -9.85
CA SER A 160 -0.43 -14.53 -9.24
C SER A 160 -0.76 -14.81 -7.78
N SER A 161 -1.47 -13.88 -7.12
CA SER A 161 -1.61 -13.81 -5.67
C SER A 161 -0.30 -13.58 -4.92
N ASP A 162 0.82 -13.27 -5.59
CA ASP A 162 2.04 -12.89 -4.87
C ASP A 162 1.86 -11.56 -4.16
N MET A 163 2.47 -11.45 -2.98
CA MET A 163 2.50 -10.23 -2.19
C MET A 163 3.82 -9.51 -2.38
N PHE A 164 3.77 -8.18 -2.27
CA PHE A 164 4.91 -7.32 -2.43
C PHE A 164 5.02 -6.32 -1.29
N ILE A 165 6.24 -6.05 -0.85
CA ILE A 165 6.57 -4.95 0.07
C ILE A 165 7.54 -4.01 -0.62
N VAL A 166 7.40 -2.70 -0.42
CA VAL A 166 8.37 -1.69 -0.91
C VAL A 166 8.98 -0.93 0.27
N SER A 167 10.30 -0.77 0.26
CA SER A 167 11.01 0.06 1.25
C SER A 167 10.85 1.55 0.97
N LYS A 168 11.09 2.44 1.94
CA LYS A 168 10.83 3.88 1.81
C LYS A 168 12.05 4.75 1.53
N ARG A 169 13.05 4.69 2.41
CA ARG A 169 13.97 5.83 2.64
C ARG A 169 15.34 5.71 1.99
N GLU A 170 15.64 4.62 1.29
CA GLU A 170 16.92 4.51 0.60
C GLU A 170 16.92 5.29 -0.73
N ASP A 171 18.10 5.72 -1.20
CA ASP A 171 18.28 6.39 -2.51
C ASP A 171 17.69 5.60 -3.69
N SER A 172 17.56 4.29 -3.51
CA SER A 172 16.76 3.42 -4.36
C SER A 172 15.99 2.45 -3.49
N VAL A 173 14.68 2.66 -3.42
CA VAL A 173 13.77 1.74 -2.74
C VAL A 173 13.84 0.35 -3.34
N ARG A 174 13.50 -0.65 -2.54
CA ARG A 174 13.55 -2.06 -2.95
C ARG A 174 12.17 -2.68 -2.93
N LEU A 175 11.90 -3.46 -3.97
CA LEU A 175 10.72 -4.30 -4.06
C LEU A 175 11.05 -5.71 -3.58
N TYR A 176 10.23 -6.21 -2.67
CA TYR A 176 10.28 -7.55 -2.13
C TYR A 176 9.06 -8.33 -2.59
N GLN A 177 9.20 -9.65 -2.73
CA GLN A 177 8.11 -10.53 -3.12
C GLN A 177 8.09 -11.81 -2.27
N PHE A 178 6.89 -12.26 -1.93
CA PHE A 178 6.62 -13.52 -1.22
C PHE A 178 5.25 -14.07 -1.59
N ALA A 179 5.04 -15.37 -1.43
CA ALA A 179 3.80 -16.03 -1.83
C ALA A 179 2.67 -15.82 -0.80
N ASN A 180 1.45 -15.57 -1.26
CA ASN A 180 0.25 -15.51 -0.40
C ASN A 180 -0.36 -16.90 -0.14
N THR A 181 0.44 -17.85 0.31
CA THR A 181 0.01 -19.23 0.61
C THR A 181 0.20 -19.59 2.09
N TRP A 182 0.28 -18.57 2.94
CA TRP A 182 0.63 -18.67 4.35
C TRP A 182 -0.58 -18.86 5.27
N LYS A 183 -0.31 -19.37 6.46
CA LYS A 183 -1.25 -19.54 7.57
C LYS A 183 -0.92 -18.58 8.70
N SER A 184 -1.91 -18.31 9.55
CA SER A 184 -1.69 -17.50 10.74
C SER A 184 -0.57 -18.09 11.61
N GLY A 185 0.36 -17.23 12.02
CA GLY A 185 1.55 -17.56 12.81
C GLY A 185 2.79 -17.91 11.98
N ASP A 186 2.68 -18.03 10.66
CA ASP A 186 3.83 -18.32 9.81
C ASP A 186 4.87 -17.18 9.85
N THR A 187 6.12 -17.54 9.60
CA THR A 187 7.20 -16.60 9.29
C THR A 187 7.74 -16.90 7.90
N LEU A 188 7.72 -15.91 7.02
CA LEU A 188 8.24 -16.02 5.66
C LEU A 188 9.42 -15.08 5.43
N THR A 189 10.23 -15.39 4.42
CA THR A 189 11.22 -14.45 3.88
C THR A 189 10.68 -13.84 2.59
N ALA A 190 10.64 -12.51 2.53
CA ALA A 190 10.35 -11.78 1.31
C ALA A 190 11.64 -11.50 0.56
N GLU A 191 11.70 -11.97 -0.68
CA GLU A 191 12.91 -11.91 -1.50
C GLU A 191 13.02 -10.58 -2.22
N MET A 192 14.14 -9.87 -2.03
CA MET A 192 14.45 -8.66 -2.78
C MET A 192 14.56 -8.98 -4.28
N LYS A 193 13.72 -8.34 -5.09
CA LYS A 193 13.67 -8.56 -6.55
C LYS A 193 14.40 -7.49 -7.33
N ILE A 194 14.19 -6.23 -6.96
CA ILE A 194 14.74 -5.10 -7.71
C ILE A 194 14.91 -3.88 -6.83
N LYS A 195 15.88 -3.03 -7.19
CA LYS A 195 16.00 -1.66 -6.73
C LYS A 195 15.32 -0.74 -7.74
N ILE A 196 14.36 0.04 -7.27
CA ILE A 196 13.64 1.02 -8.07
C ILE A 196 14.28 2.38 -7.79
N PRO A 197 14.62 3.18 -8.81
CA PRO A 197 15.29 4.48 -8.64
C PRO A 197 14.32 5.57 -8.19
N TYR A 198 13.51 5.27 -7.16
CA TYR A 198 12.66 6.20 -6.44
C TYR A 198 13.13 6.29 -4.99
N PHE A 199 12.75 7.38 -4.34
CA PHE A 199 13.01 7.68 -2.94
C PHE A 199 11.70 8.11 -2.29
N ASN A 200 11.50 7.73 -1.03
CA ASN A 200 10.35 8.13 -0.21
C ASN A 200 9.00 7.67 -0.78
N THR A 201 8.91 6.41 -1.19
CA THR A 201 7.63 5.78 -1.56
C THR A 201 6.76 5.59 -0.33
N VAL A 202 5.48 5.93 -0.44
CA VAL A 202 4.53 5.91 0.69
C VAL A 202 3.36 4.96 0.48
N SER A 203 3.08 4.54 -0.76
CA SER A 203 2.04 3.55 -1.09
C SER A 203 2.14 3.20 -2.58
N ALA A 204 1.56 2.07 -2.97
CA ALA A 204 1.30 1.67 -4.35
C ALA A 204 0.19 0.60 -4.39
N ASP A 205 -0.45 0.42 -5.54
CA ASP A 205 -1.52 -0.57 -5.74
C ASP A 205 -1.32 -1.36 -7.04
N ILE A 206 -1.80 -2.60 -7.07
CA ILE A 206 -1.85 -3.44 -8.28
C ILE A 206 -3.31 -3.86 -8.50
N SER A 207 -3.91 -3.37 -9.57
CA SER A 207 -5.27 -3.71 -9.95
C SER A 207 -5.35 -4.33 -11.33
N LEU A 208 -6.25 -5.31 -11.48
CA LEU A 208 -6.57 -5.92 -12.78
C LEU A 208 -7.67 -5.09 -13.45
N MET A 209 -7.31 -4.31 -14.46
CA MET A 209 -8.29 -3.61 -15.30
C MET A 209 -8.80 -4.55 -16.40
N VAL A 210 -10.00 -5.12 -16.22
CA VAL A 210 -10.68 -5.85 -17.29
C VAL A 210 -11.45 -4.87 -18.17
N VAL A 211 -10.84 -4.45 -19.28
CA VAL A 211 -11.51 -3.63 -20.29
C VAL A 211 -12.55 -4.50 -21.00
N LYS A 212 -13.82 -4.39 -20.59
CA LYS A 212 -14.94 -4.97 -21.34
C LYS A 212 -15.20 -4.09 -22.55
N TYR A 213 -14.78 -4.53 -23.73
CA TYR A 213 -15.26 -3.96 -24.98
C TYR A 213 -16.75 -4.31 -25.11
N CYS A 214 -17.60 -3.27 -25.20
CA CYS A 214 -18.99 -3.42 -25.62
C CYS A 214 -19.09 -3.78 -27.10
#